data_AF-A0A961YQV3-F1
#
_entry.id   AF-A0A961YQV3-F1
#
_cell.length_a   1.000
_cell.length_b   1.000
_cell.length_c   1.000
_cell.angle_alpha   90.00
_cell.angle_beta   90.00
_cell.angle_gamma   90.00
#
_symmetry.space_group_name_H-M   'P 1'
#
loop_
_entity.id
_entity.type
_entity.pdbx_description
1 polymer ?
#
loop_
_entity_poly.entity_id
_entity_poly.type
_entity_poly.pdbx_seq_one_letter_code
_entity_poly.pdbx_strand_id
1 'polypeptide(L)'
;TLVFDFKYDGLGTGTLAYNNFSGLGQGGTGTLTVDGKVVATQKMERTMPMILQWDESFDIGSDTLTGVNDADYMPPFALTAKLDKLTLKVDRPQLGADDIKKLKDAQAAAMDGAAGAATAVDGQPIRVVQPGPQ
;
A
#
# COMPACT_ATOMS: atom_id res chain seq x y z
N THR A 1 -16.18 -18.00 7.12
CA THR A 1 -15.00 -17.66 6.29
C THR A 1 -15.41 -16.79 5.12
N LEU A 2 -14.74 -15.66 4.93
CA LEU A 2 -14.89 -14.83 3.74
C LEU A 2 -13.74 -15.13 2.79
N VAL A 3 -14.04 -15.27 1.50
CA VAL A 3 -13.03 -15.41 0.42
C VAL A 3 -13.39 -14.43 -0.69
N PHE A 4 -12.41 -13.63 -1.11
CA PHE A 4 -12.54 -12.75 -2.26
C PHE A 4 -11.51 -13.13 -3.31
N ASP A 5 -11.98 -13.76 -4.38
CA ASP A 5 -11.14 -14.15 -5.52
C ASP A 5 -11.22 -13.08 -6.60
N PHE A 6 -10.08 -12.56 -7.03
CA PHE A 6 -10.01 -11.56 -8.10
C PHE A 6 -9.21 -12.09 -9.28
N LYS A 7 -9.88 -12.26 -10.43
CA LYS A 7 -9.24 -12.60 -11.69
C LYS A 7 -8.92 -11.33 -12.48
N TYR A 8 -7.65 -10.94 -12.47
CA TYR A 8 -7.14 -9.78 -13.21
C TYR A 8 -7.15 -10.03 -14.73
N ASP A 9 -7.45 -9.00 -15.52
CA ASP A 9 -7.35 -9.07 -16.97
C ASP A 9 -5.93 -8.70 -17.42
N GLY A 10 -5.29 -9.59 -18.18
CA GLY A 10 -3.94 -9.34 -18.72
C GLY A 10 -2.82 -9.63 -17.70
N LEU A 11 -1.65 -9.04 -17.97
CA LEU A 11 -0.40 -9.41 -17.27
C LEU A 11 -0.08 -8.53 -16.05
N GLY A 12 -0.90 -7.51 -15.75
CA GLY A 12 -0.68 -6.62 -14.61
C GLY A 12 0.70 -5.98 -14.63
N THR A 13 1.38 -6.00 -13.48
CA THR A 13 2.76 -5.51 -13.32
C THR A 13 3.78 -6.29 -14.14
N GLY A 14 3.44 -7.48 -14.66
CA GLY A 14 4.31 -8.26 -15.54
C GLY A 14 4.69 -7.54 -16.83
N THR A 15 3.88 -6.57 -17.30
CA THR A 15 4.24 -5.76 -18.48
C THR A 15 5.41 -4.82 -18.22
N LEU A 16 5.70 -4.49 -16.96
CA LEU A 16 6.80 -3.59 -16.59
C LEU A 16 8.18 -4.17 -16.93
N ALA A 17 8.32 -5.50 -16.94
CA ALA A 17 9.53 -6.17 -17.39
C ALA A 17 9.89 -5.85 -18.86
N TYR A 18 8.92 -5.36 -19.64
CA TYR A 18 9.07 -5.00 -21.05
C TYR A 18 8.99 -3.48 -21.28
N ASN A 19 9.19 -2.66 -20.25
CA ASN A 19 9.00 -1.20 -20.30
C ASN A 19 7.62 -0.79 -20.84
N ASN A 20 6.59 -1.59 -20.55
CA ASN A 20 5.23 -1.36 -20.99
C ASN A 20 4.29 -1.21 -19.79
N PHE A 21 3.56 -0.09 -19.72
CA PHE A 21 2.62 0.21 -18.64
C PHE A 21 1.18 -0.21 -18.94
N SER A 22 0.90 -0.76 -20.13
CA SER A 22 -0.46 -1.09 -20.57
C SER A 22 -1.15 -2.13 -19.70
N GLY A 23 -0.40 -2.94 -18.95
CA GLY A 23 -0.95 -3.94 -18.03
C GLY A 23 -1.48 -3.36 -16.72
N LEU A 24 -1.14 -2.13 -16.35
CA LEU A 24 -1.56 -1.53 -15.09
C LEU A 24 -2.98 -0.99 -15.18
N GLY A 25 -3.77 -1.18 -14.12
CA GLY A 25 -5.13 -0.65 -14.00
C GLY A 25 -6.16 -1.30 -14.94
N GLN A 26 -5.81 -2.38 -15.62
CA GLN A 26 -6.74 -3.22 -16.37
C GLN A 26 -7.84 -3.76 -15.45
N GLY A 27 -8.97 -4.12 -16.05
CA GLY A 27 -10.12 -4.65 -15.34
C GLY A 27 -9.89 -6.04 -14.73
N GLY A 28 -10.96 -6.61 -14.23
CA GLY A 28 -10.97 -7.97 -13.73
C GLY A 28 -12.33 -8.36 -13.18
N THR A 29 -12.48 -9.62 -12.80
CA THR A 29 -13.72 -10.14 -12.20
C THR A 29 -13.46 -10.55 -10.77
N GLY A 30 -14.16 -9.91 -9.83
CA GLY A 30 -14.16 -10.26 -8.41
C GLY A 30 -15.31 -11.20 -8.06
N THR A 31 -15.07 -12.18 -7.20
CA THR A 31 -16.10 -13.07 -6.64
C THR A 31 -15.97 -13.12 -5.13
N LEU A 32 -17.04 -12.77 -4.43
CA LEU A 32 -17.14 -12.86 -2.98
C LEU A 32 -17.88 -14.14 -2.58
N THR A 33 -17.27 -14.89 -1.67
CA THR A 33 -17.80 -16.14 -1.11
C THR A 33 -17.90 -16.01 0.41
N VAL A 34 -19.05 -16.39 0.96
CA VAL A 34 -19.32 -16.45 2.40
C VAL A 34 -19.62 -17.90 2.76
N ASP A 35 -18.81 -18.46 3.66
CA ASP A 35 -18.97 -19.84 4.16
C ASP A 35 -19.08 -20.89 3.04
N GLY A 36 -18.25 -20.72 2.00
CA GLY A 36 -18.21 -21.62 0.84
C GLY A 36 -19.29 -21.36 -0.22
N LYS A 37 -20.19 -20.39 0.00
CA LYS A 37 -21.23 -20.00 -0.97
C LYS A 37 -20.89 -18.67 -1.65
N VAL A 38 -20.90 -18.65 -2.98
CA VAL A 38 -20.78 -17.41 -3.76
C VAL A 38 -21.99 -16.53 -3.50
N VAL A 39 -21.75 -15.29 -3.06
CA VAL A 39 -22.80 -14.30 -2.77
C VAL A 39 -22.83 -13.14 -3.77
N ALA A 40 -21.71 -12.84 -4.42
CA ALA A 40 -21.63 -11.83 -5.46
C ALA A 40 -20.48 -12.12 -6.43
N THR A 41 -20.69 -11.84 -7.71
CA THR A 41 -19.65 -11.82 -8.75
C THR A 41 -19.85 -10.57 -9.59
N GLN A 42 -18.78 -9.80 -9.78
CA GLN A 42 -18.87 -8.54 -10.51
C GLN A 42 -17.65 -8.33 -11.41
N LYS A 43 -17.92 -7.91 -12.65
CA LYS A 43 -16.91 -7.40 -13.56
C LYS A 43 -16.62 -5.95 -13.22
N MET A 44 -15.35 -5.62 -13.07
CA MET A 44 -14.84 -4.27 -12.95
C MET A 44 -14.06 -3.95 -14.23
N GLU A 45 -14.45 -2.86 -14.90
CA GLU A 45 -13.82 -2.46 -16.17
C GLU A 45 -12.37 -2.00 -15.97
N ARG A 46 -12.05 -1.45 -14.80
CA ARG A 46 -10.71 -0.96 -14.45
C ARG A 46 -10.43 -1.20 -12.98
N THR A 47 -9.15 -1.36 -12.65
CA THR A 47 -8.66 -1.37 -11.27
C THR A 47 -7.84 -0.12 -10.96
N MET A 48 -7.53 0.07 -9.68
CA MET A 48 -6.48 0.98 -9.27
C MET A 48 -5.12 0.46 -9.76
N PRO A 49 -4.30 1.27 -10.45
CA PRO A 49 -3.14 0.76 -11.18
C PRO A 49 -1.92 0.44 -10.30
N MET A 50 -1.73 1.10 -9.15
CA MET A 50 -0.50 0.92 -8.35
C MET A 50 -0.68 1.11 -6.85
N ILE A 51 -1.30 2.20 -6.40
CA ILE A 51 -1.37 2.56 -4.99
C ILE A 51 -2.72 3.20 -4.67
N LEU A 52 -3.36 2.73 -3.58
CA LEU A 52 -4.43 3.40 -2.85
C LEU A 52 -3.78 4.31 -1.79
N GLN A 53 -4.43 5.40 -1.38
CA GLN A 53 -3.77 6.53 -0.72
C GLN A 53 -2.76 6.14 0.39
N TRP A 54 -1.66 6.89 0.46
CA TRP A 54 -0.59 6.66 1.43
C TRP A 54 -1.02 6.89 2.90
N ASP A 55 -2.20 7.48 3.10
CA ASP A 55 -2.81 7.84 4.37
C ASP A 55 -3.91 6.85 4.82
N GLU A 56 -4.06 5.70 4.17
CA GLU A 56 -5.01 4.68 4.62
C GLU A 56 -4.56 4.09 5.98
N SER A 57 -5.39 4.28 7.00
CA SER A 57 -5.14 3.81 8.36
C SER A 57 -5.41 2.31 8.51
N PHE A 58 -4.72 1.66 9.44
CA PHE A 58 -5.04 0.29 9.84
C PHE A 58 -6.13 0.34 10.93
N ASP A 59 -7.38 0.38 10.49
CA ASP A 59 -8.54 0.56 11.35
C ASP A 59 -8.95 -0.75 12.06
N ILE A 60 -9.13 -0.70 13.38
CA ILE A 60 -9.60 -1.82 14.21
C ILE A 60 -10.88 -1.40 14.93
N GLY A 61 -12.00 -2.03 14.58
CA GLY A 61 -13.28 -1.83 15.27
C GLY A 61 -14.05 -0.56 14.88
N SER A 62 -13.52 0.26 13.99
CA SER A 62 -14.26 1.35 13.32
C SER A 62 -13.51 1.78 12.07
N ASP A 63 -14.21 1.95 10.95
CA ASP A 63 -13.69 2.72 9.81
C ASP A 63 -13.95 4.21 10.10
N THR A 64 -12.92 5.05 10.10
CA THR A 64 -13.02 6.46 10.49
C THR A 64 -12.70 7.45 9.38
N LEU A 65 -12.19 6.98 8.24
CA LEU A 65 -11.71 7.83 7.15
C LEU A 65 -12.78 8.03 6.07
N THR A 66 -12.47 7.76 4.81
CA THR A 66 -13.35 8.06 3.68
C THR A 66 -14.26 6.88 3.42
N GLY A 67 -15.58 7.11 3.43
CA GLY A 67 -16.55 6.07 3.11
C GLY A 67 -16.40 5.58 1.66
N VAL A 68 -16.56 4.27 1.45
CA VAL A 68 -16.55 3.69 0.09
C VAL A 68 -17.83 4.02 -0.66
N ASN A 69 -18.96 4.04 0.05
CA ASN A 69 -20.26 4.35 -0.52
C ASN A 69 -21.17 5.00 0.54
N ASP A 70 -21.29 6.32 0.48
CA ASP A 70 -22.11 7.12 1.40
C ASP A 70 -23.60 6.73 1.39
N ALA A 71 -24.08 6.05 0.35
CA ALA A 71 -25.46 5.55 0.29
C ALA A 71 -25.68 4.25 1.08
N ASP A 72 -24.61 3.54 1.43
CA ASP A 72 -24.66 2.26 2.16
C ASP A 72 -24.23 2.45 3.62
N TYR A 73 -23.14 3.18 3.85
CA TYR A 73 -22.64 3.47 5.20
C TYR A 73 -21.95 4.83 5.29
N MET A 74 -21.83 5.36 6.51
CA MET A 74 -21.09 6.59 6.78
C MET A 74 -20.04 6.37 7.87
N PRO A 75 -18.81 6.90 7.71
CA PRO A 75 -17.84 6.99 8.79
C PRO A 75 -18.32 7.96 9.91
N PRO A 76 -18.00 7.69 11.20
CA PRO A 76 -17.33 6.49 11.69
C PRO A 76 -18.25 5.27 11.69
N PHE A 77 -17.81 4.17 11.08
CA PHE A 77 -18.58 2.93 10.96
C PHE A 77 -18.12 1.91 12.00
N ALA A 78 -18.69 2.02 13.20
CA ALA A 78 -18.27 1.23 14.36
C ALA A 78 -18.68 -0.25 14.27
N LEU A 79 -17.78 -1.14 14.70
CA LEU A 79 -18.06 -2.57 14.87
C LEU A 79 -19.14 -2.78 15.92
N THR A 80 -20.22 -3.46 15.55
CA THR A 80 -21.35 -3.79 16.45
C THR A 80 -21.22 -5.17 17.11
N ALA A 81 -20.17 -5.92 16.78
CA ALA A 81 -19.87 -7.23 17.34
C ALA A 81 -18.74 -7.18 18.38
N LYS A 82 -18.51 -8.30 19.08
CA LYS A 82 -17.39 -8.45 20.01
C LYS A 82 -16.16 -8.96 19.27
N LEU A 83 -15.06 -8.19 19.31
CA LEU A 83 -13.75 -8.63 18.84
C LEU A 83 -12.99 -9.28 20.00
N ASP A 84 -12.94 -10.61 20.05
CA ASP A 84 -12.33 -11.33 21.18
C ASP A 84 -10.79 -11.29 21.18
N LYS A 85 -10.14 -11.38 20.02
CA LYS A 85 -8.68 -11.34 19.90
C LYS A 85 -8.24 -10.88 18.51
N LEU A 86 -7.28 -9.97 18.47
CA LEU A 86 -6.50 -9.62 17.28
C LEU A 86 -5.03 -9.93 17.55
N THR A 87 -4.33 -10.52 16.59
CA THR A 87 -2.88 -10.74 16.66
C THR A 87 -2.23 -10.19 15.40
N LEU A 88 -1.45 -9.12 15.55
CA LEU A 88 -0.69 -8.54 14.45
C LEU A 88 0.73 -9.11 14.48
N LYS A 89 1.13 -9.78 13.40
CA LYS A 89 2.52 -10.16 13.17
C LYS A 89 3.07 -9.28 12.07
N VAL A 90 3.84 -8.26 12.45
CA VAL A 90 4.48 -7.36 11.49
C VAL A 90 5.92 -7.85 11.27
N ASP A 91 6.18 -8.40 10.09
CA ASP A 91 7.53 -8.73 9.66
C ASP A 91 8.14 -7.51 8.98
N ARG A 92 8.75 -6.62 9.78
CA ARG A 92 9.40 -5.43 9.24
C ARG A 92 10.74 -5.84 8.63
N PRO A 93 11.03 -5.46 7.38
CA PRO A 93 12.35 -5.70 6.82
C PRO A 93 13.39 -5.04 7.72
N GLN A 94 14.35 -5.84 8.19
CA GLN A 94 15.49 -5.36 8.94
C GLN A 94 16.57 -4.96 7.95
N LEU A 95 17.07 -3.73 8.08
CA LEU A 95 18.21 -3.28 7.29
C LEU A 95 19.45 -4.10 7.67
N GLY A 96 20.27 -4.41 6.67
CA GLY A 96 21.61 -4.96 6.92
C GLY A 96 22.49 -3.92 7.64
N ALA A 97 23.58 -4.38 8.26
CA ALA A 97 24.50 -3.49 8.96
C ALA A 97 25.03 -2.36 8.05
N ASP A 98 25.30 -2.68 6.78
CA ASP A 98 25.79 -1.73 5.78
C ASP A 98 24.74 -0.67 5.43
N ASP A 99 23.47 -1.07 5.26
CA ASP A 99 22.37 -0.15 4.98
C ASP A 99 22.06 0.75 6.19
N ILE A 100 22.17 0.21 7.41
CA ILE A 100 22.06 0.99 8.66
C ILE A 100 23.15 2.06 8.70
N LYS A 101 24.39 1.69 8.38
CA LYS A 101 25.51 2.64 8.35
C LYS A 101 25.26 3.73 7.30
N LYS A 102 24.86 3.34 6.09
CA LYS A 102 24.55 4.27 5.00
C LYS A 102 23.43 5.24 5.37
N LEU A 103 22.37 4.75 6.02
CA LEU A 103 21.25 5.57 6.47
C LEU A 103 21.70 6.58 7.55
N LYS A 104 22.48 6.14 8.54
CA LYS A 104 22.99 7.02 9.60
C LYS A 104 23.92 8.10 9.06
N ASP A 105 24.82 7.75 8.14
CA ASP A 105 25.73 8.69 7.50
C ASP A 105 24.93 9.75 6.69
N ALA A 106 23.89 9.32 5.98
CA ALA A 106 23.00 10.22 5.23
C ALA A 106 22.17 11.13 6.16
N GLN A 107 21.66 10.61 7.28
CA GLN A 107 20.92 11.40 8.28
C GLN A 107 21.81 12.45 8.95
N ALA A 108 23.04 12.09 9.32
CA ALA A 108 24.01 13.03 9.90
C ALA A 108 24.35 14.15 8.90
N ALA A 109 24.65 13.80 7.64
CA ALA A 109 24.92 14.78 6.59
C ALA A 109 23.72 15.71 6.32
N ALA A 110 22.48 15.21 6.43
CA ALA A 110 21.27 16.01 6.28
C ALA A 110 21.04 16.99 7.44
N MET A 111 21.34 16.58 8.67
CA MET A 111 21.22 17.45 9.86
C MET A 111 22.27 18.56 9.89
N ASP A 112 23.47 18.30 9.37
CA ASP A 112 24.58 19.24 9.38
C ASP A 112 24.57 20.20 8.16
N GLY A 113 23.51 20.17 7.33
CA GLY A 113 23.41 20.99 6.12
C GLY A 113 24.38 20.58 4.99
N ALA A 114 25.01 19.41 5.12
CA ALA A 114 25.97 18.84 4.16
C ALA A 114 25.34 17.81 3.20
N ALA A 115 24.00 17.78 3.08
CA ALA A 115 23.28 16.79 2.27
C ALA A 115 23.73 16.71 0.79
N GLY A 116 24.26 17.81 0.24
CA GLY A 116 24.83 17.84 -1.12
C GLY A 116 26.10 16.99 -1.30
N ALA A 117 26.71 16.50 -0.21
CA ALA A 117 27.84 15.57 -0.23
C ALA A 117 27.41 14.10 -0.09
N ALA A 118 26.14 13.82 0.19
CA ALA A 118 25.63 12.45 0.24
C ALA A 118 25.40 11.92 -1.19
N THR A 119 25.86 10.69 -1.44
CA THR A 119 25.69 10.00 -2.73
C THR A 119 24.47 9.09 -2.69
N ALA A 120 23.63 9.20 -3.72
CA ALA A 120 22.49 8.33 -3.95
C ALA A 120 22.94 6.88 -4.20
N VAL A 121 21.97 5.96 -4.27
CA VAL A 121 22.23 4.53 -4.46
C VAL A 121 22.91 4.22 -5.80
N ASP A 122 22.77 5.12 -6.78
CA ASP A 122 23.42 5.09 -8.09
C ASP A 122 24.79 5.82 -8.13
N GLY A 123 25.29 6.29 -6.98
CA GLY A 123 26.57 6.99 -6.86
C GLY A 123 26.55 8.46 -7.31
N GLN A 124 25.38 9.02 -7.67
CA GLN A 124 25.26 10.44 -8.01
C GLN A 124 25.05 11.32 -6.77
N PRO A 125 25.48 12.59 -6.78
CA PRO A 125 25.22 13.51 -5.68
C PRO A 125 23.71 13.72 -5.48
N ILE A 126 23.22 13.65 -4.24
CA ILE A 126 21.80 13.93 -3.92
C ILE A 126 21.55 15.43 -4.10
N ARG A 127 20.81 15.78 -5.17
CA ARG A 127 20.54 17.19 -5.53
C ARG A 127 19.30 17.79 -4.87
N VAL A 128 18.39 16.96 -4.36
CA VAL A 128 17.13 17.39 -3.76
C VAL A 128 16.83 16.50 -2.57
N VAL A 129 16.76 17.10 -1.38
CA VAL A 129 16.21 16.46 -0.18
C VAL A 129 14.82 17.05 0.00
N GLN A 130 13.78 16.22 -0.08
CA GLN A 130 12.44 16.65 0.31
C GLN A 130 12.46 16.95 1.83
N PRO A 131 11.97 18.11 2.28
CA PRO A 131 11.78 18.33 3.70
C PRO A 131 10.87 17.23 4.24
N GLY A 132 11.24 16.66 5.38
CA GLY A 132 10.36 15.74 6.09
C GLY A 132 9.05 16.42 6.49
N PRO A 133 8.00 15.66 6.83
CA PRO A 133 6.77 16.23 7.37
C PRO A 133 7.11 17.07 8.62
N GLN A 134 6.50 18.26 8.72
CA GLN A 134 6.52 19.06 9.95
C GLN A 134 5.57 18.47 10.98
#